data_AF-A0A4Q3UCY0-F1
#
_entry.id   AF-A0A4Q3UCY0-F1
#
_cell.length_a   1.000
_cell.length_b   1.000
_cell.length_c   1.000
_cell.angle_alpha   90.00
_cell.angle_beta   90.00
_cell.angle_gamma   90.00
#
_symmetry.space_group_name_H-M   'P 1'
#
loop_
_entity.id
_entity.type
_entity.pdbx_description
1 polymer ?
#
loop_
_entity_poly.entity_id
_entity_poly.type
_entity_poly.pdbx_seq_one_letter_code
_entity_poly.pdbx_strand_id
1 'polypeptide(L)'
;MEAERLTVLGAASLRYGPTICGGLACYFGELPLEIRFWDPDPERLDLFDLFARYLFKLNKTPHLLLSTEDPLEAIYGTDRIVVALDDHNSGRYRENATPQEALEALRPRFPDGAPILDLRNDPTISIPTEEEERALPHTIMRYLRGDEYAFEFLNEQEASPVRVWLLEGLR
;
A
#
# COMPACT_ATOMS: atom_id res chain seq x y z
N MET A 1 -20.55 7.32 -12.45
CA MET A 1 -19.89 7.51 -11.15
C MET A 1 -18.40 7.46 -11.43
N GLU A 2 -17.63 8.39 -10.87
CA GLU A 2 -16.17 8.37 -10.99
C GLU A 2 -15.60 7.25 -10.12
N ALA A 3 -14.43 6.71 -10.50
CA ALA A 3 -13.70 5.74 -9.68
C ALA A 3 -13.23 6.42 -8.39
N GLU A 4 -13.37 5.74 -7.26
CA GLU A 4 -12.86 6.22 -5.98
C GLU A 4 -11.32 6.21 -5.98
N ARG A 5 -10.71 7.31 -5.55
CA ARG A 5 -9.25 7.51 -5.52
C ARG A 5 -8.71 7.17 -4.14
N LEU A 6 -7.82 6.18 -4.10
CA LEU A 6 -7.16 5.73 -2.89
C LEU A 6 -5.67 6.06 -2.96
N THR A 7 -5.17 6.85 -2.01
CA THR A 7 -3.72 7.06 -1.86
C THR A 7 -3.15 6.16 -0.79
N VAL A 8 -2.00 5.55 -1.08
CA VAL A 8 -1.19 4.78 -0.14
C VAL A 8 0.13 5.51 0.07
N LEU A 9 0.35 5.99 1.29
CA LEU A 9 1.58 6.65 1.70
C LEU A 9 2.54 5.65 2.34
N GLY A 10 3.75 5.50 1.78
CA GLY A 10 4.69 4.46 2.21
C GLY A 10 4.38 3.11 1.57
N ALA A 11 3.90 3.12 0.32
CA ALA A 11 3.44 1.92 -0.38
C ALA A 11 4.54 0.85 -0.54
N ALA A 12 5.81 1.26 -0.49
CA ALA A 12 6.95 0.38 -0.65
C ALA A 12 7.59 -0.05 0.68
N SER A 13 6.89 0.18 1.80
CA SER A 13 7.27 -0.39 3.10
C SER A 13 7.34 -1.92 3.02
N LEU A 14 8.45 -2.50 3.43
CA LEU A 14 8.59 -3.96 3.52
C LEU A 14 7.69 -4.54 4.61
N ARG A 15 7.30 -3.74 5.61
CA ARG A 15 6.37 -4.16 6.66
C ARG A 15 4.92 -4.19 6.19
N TYR A 16 4.46 -3.13 5.50
CA TYR A 16 3.03 -2.96 5.20
C TYR A 16 2.68 -3.25 3.73
N GLY A 17 3.62 -3.04 2.81
CA GLY A 17 3.43 -3.13 1.37
C GLY A 17 2.82 -4.45 0.91
N PRO A 18 3.26 -5.63 1.40
CA PRO A 18 2.64 -6.90 1.00
C PRO A 18 1.17 -6.95 1.37
N THR A 19 0.83 -6.65 2.63
CA THR A 19 -0.56 -6.64 3.11
C THR A 19 -1.43 -5.64 2.35
N ILE A 20 -0.89 -4.47 2.00
CA ILE A 20 -1.60 -3.50 1.17
C ILE A 20 -1.88 -4.06 -0.21
N CYS A 21 -0.86 -4.58 -0.90
CA CYS A 21 -1.01 -5.10 -2.26
C CYS A 21 -1.98 -6.28 -2.31
N GLY A 22 -1.87 -7.21 -1.35
CA GLY A 22 -2.79 -8.35 -1.23
C GLY A 22 -4.21 -7.92 -0.88
N GLY A 23 -4.38 -7.01 0.09
CA GLY A 23 -5.70 -6.51 0.46
C GLY A 23 -6.43 -5.80 -0.68
N LEU A 24 -5.72 -4.97 -1.44
CA LEU A 24 -6.24 -4.33 -2.65
C LEU A 24 -6.55 -5.36 -3.74
N ALA A 25 -5.71 -6.37 -3.91
CA ALA A 25 -5.98 -7.45 -4.85
C ALA A 25 -7.20 -8.30 -4.45
N CYS A 26 -7.52 -8.40 -3.15
CA CYS A 26 -8.67 -9.14 -2.65
C CYS A 26 -9.94 -8.29 -2.50
N TYR A 27 -9.89 -7.01 -2.83
CA TYR A 27 -11.04 -6.11 -2.77
C TYR A 27 -11.86 -6.13 -4.07
N PHE A 28 -13.16 -6.42 -3.94
CA PHE A 28 -14.12 -6.46 -5.05
C PHE A 28 -15.32 -5.55 -4.73
N GLY A 29 -15.08 -4.24 -4.71
CA GLY A 29 -16.13 -3.22 -4.56
C GLY A 29 -17.03 -3.10 -5.80
N GLU A 30 -18.04 -2.21 -5.72
CA GLU A 30 -18.97 -1.95 -6.82
C GLU A 30 -18.27 -1.29 -8.04
N LEU A 31 -17.26 -0.46 -7.78
CA LEU A 31 -16.46 0.24 -8.78
C LEU A 31 -14.97 -0.07 -8.59
N PRO A 32 -14.19 -0.11 -9.69
CA PRO A 32 -12.74 -0.16 -9.58
C PRO A 32 -12.19 1.08 -8.87
N LEU A 33 -11.21 0.88 -8.00
CA LEU A 33 -10.39 1.95 -7.42
C LEU A 33 -9.38 2.51 -8.42
N GLU A 34 -9.10 3.81 -8.31
CA GLU A 34 -7.88 4.46 -8.80
C GLU A 34 -6.88 4.55 -7.63
N ILE A 35 -5.90 3.64 -7.61
CA ILE A 35 -4.92 3.52 -6.54
C ILE A 35 -3.68 4.32 -6.89
N ARG A 36 -3.19 5.10 -5.92
CA ARG A 36 -2.00 5.93 -6.04
C ARG A 36 -0.99 5.54 -4.98
N PHE A 37 0.09 4.91 -5.40
CA PHE A 37 1.20 4.58 -4.53
C PHE A 37 2.18 5.74 -4.48
N TRP A 38 2.54 6.10 -3.25
CA TRP A 38 3.65 6.98 -2.99
C TRP A 38 4.67 6.30 -2.09
N ASP A 39 5.93 6.41 -2.46
CA ASP A 39 7.08 6.11 -1.60
C ASP A 39 8.30 6.92 -2.10
N PRO A 40 9.12 7.48 -1.20
CA PRO A 40 10.35 8.20 -1.58
C PRO A 40 11.50 7.28 -2.02
N ASP A 41 11.33 5.97 -1.97
CA ASP A 41 12.27 4.99 -2.50
C ASP A 41 11.80 4.47 -3.89
N PRO A 42 12.33 5.00 -5.01
CA PRO A 42 11.86 4.62 -6.34
C PRO A 42 12.10 3.14 -6.66
N GLU A 43 13.20 2.55 -6.19
CA GLU A 43 13.52 1.15 -6.48
C GLU A 43 12.53 0.21 -5.76
N ARG A 44 12.19 0.51 -4.51
CA ARG A 44 11.18 -0.27 -3.79
C ARG A 44 9.79 0.01 -4.36
N LEU A 45 9.48 1.25 -4.73
CA LEU A 45 8.19 1.62 -5.31
C LEU A 45 7.94 0.86 -6.61
N ASP A 46 8.93 0.76 -7.50
CA ASP A 46 8.86 -0.03 -8.73
C ASP A 46 8.59 -1.51 -8.45
N LEU A 47 9.26 -2.09 -7.43
CA LEU A 47 9.03 -3.48 -7.03
C LEU A 47 7.58 -3.70 -6.58
N PHE A 48 7.04 -2.81 -5.75
CA PHE A 48 5.68 -2.92 -5.24
C PHE A 48 4.61 -2.56 -6.28
N ASP A 49 4.89 -1.67 -7.24
CA ASP A 49 4.03 -1.44 -8.40
C ASP A 49 3.88 -2.73 -9.23
N LEU A 50 5.01 -3.36 -9.57
CA LEU A 50 5.01 -4.63 -10.30
C LEU A 50 4.28 -5.73 -9.52
N PHE A 51 4.52 -5.80 -8.21
CA PHE A 51 3.88 -6.79 -7.35
C PHE A 51 2.37 -6.60 -7.26
N ALA A 52 1.89 -5.38 -7.01
CA ALA A 52 0.46 -5.07 -6.98
C ALA A 52 -0.22 -5.40 -8.31
N ARG A 53 0.36 -4.99 -9.45
CA ARG A 53 -0.21 -5.31 -10.78
C ARG A 53 -0.25 -6.81 -11.05
N TYR A 54 0.79 -7.54 -10.63
CA TYR A 54 0.81 -8.99 -10.73
C TYR A 54 -0.35 -9.62 -9.93
N LEU A 55 -0.55 -9.20 -8.68
CA LEU A 55 -1.64 -9.69 -7.84
C LEU A 55 -3.02 -9.31 -8.39
N PHE A 56 -3.19 -8.09 -8.91
CA PHE A 56 -4.45 -7.66 -9.54
C PHE A 56 -4.77 -8.51 -10.76
N LYS A 57 -3.77 -8.81 -11.59
CA LYS A 57 -3.94 -9.70 -12.74
C LYS A 57 -4.28 -11.13 -12.30
N LEU A 58 -3.60 -11.63 -11.27
CA LEU A 58 -3.80 -12.98 -10.74
C LEU A 58 -5.23 -13.13 -10.18
N ASN A 59 -5.69 -12.16 -9.39
CA ASN A 59 -7.01 -12.17 -8.78
C ASN A 59 -8.12 -11.54 -9.65
N LYS A 60 -7.77 -11.10 -10.87
CA LYS A 60 -8.66 -10.46 -11.85
C LYS A 60 -9.39 -9.22 -11.31
N THR A 61 -8.74 -8.43 -10.47
CA THR A 61 -9.29 -7.14 -10.04
C THR A 61 -9.02 -6.04 -11.08
N PRO A 62 -10.00 -5.17 -11.36
CA PRO A 62 -9.91 -4.17 -12.42
C PRO A 62 -9.29 -2.83 -11.98
N HIS A 63 -8.60 -2.79 -10.84
CA HIS A 63 -8.07 -1.54 -10.29
C HIS A 63 -7.04 -0.88 -11.20
N LEU A 64 -7.06 0.45 -11.21
CA LEU A 64 -6.01 1.25 -11.82
C LEU A 64 -4.95 1.53 -10.77
N LEU A 65 -3.68 1.49 -11.17
CA LEU A 65 -2.55 1.80 -10.30
C LEU A 65 -1.67 2.87 -10.96
N LEU A 66 -1.36 3.90 -10.20
CA LEU A 66 -0.37 4.93 -10.48
C LEU A 66 0.65 4.93 -9.35
N SER A 67 1.92 5.09 -9.68
CA SER A 67 3.00 5.16 -8.70
C SER A 67 3.77 6.46 -8.94
N THR A 68 4.06 7.21 -7.89
CA THR A 68 4.76 8.49 -7.96
C THR A 68 5.69 8.68 -6.76
N GLU A 69 6.80 9.38 -6.97
CA GLU A 69 7.72 9.81 -5.91
C GLU A 69 7.27 11.15 -5.27
N ASP A 70 6.35 11.88 -5.92
CA ASP A 70 5.81 13.14 -5.39
C ASP A 70 4.58 12.87 -4.51
N PRO A 71 4.66 13.11 -3.18
CA PRO A 71 3.52 12.88 -2.31
C PRO A 71 2.33 13.79 -2.63
N LEU A 72 2.57 14.99 -3.19
CA LEU A 72 1.49 15.91 -3.53
C LEU A 72 0.69 15.42 -4.73
N GLU A 73 1.36 14.82 -5.72
CA GLU A 73 0.70 14.19 -6.86
C GLU A 73 -0.18 13.02 -6.40
N ALA A 74 0.33 12.17 -5.51
CA ALA A 74 -0.45 11.07 -4.96
C ALA A 74 -1.71 11.59 -4.24
N ILE A 75 -1.53 12.51 -3.29
CA ILE A 75 -2.61 13.00 -2.42
C ILE A 75 -3.68 13.81 -3.20
N TYR A 76 -3.33 14.45 -4.31
CA TYR A 76 -4.22 15.38 -5.01
C TYR A 76 -5.58 14.77 -5.41
N GLY A 77 -6.68 15.27 -4.83
CA GLY A 77 -8.03 14.80 -5.16
C GLY A 77 -8.33 13.37 -4.73
N THR A 78 -7.58 12.86 -3.74
CA THR A 78 -7.81 11.57 -3.09
C THR A 78 -9.10 11.56 -2.28
N ASP A 79 -9.82 10.45 -2.30
CA ASP A 79 -11.03 10.25 -1.49
C ASP A 79 -10.69 9.54 -0.16
N ARG A 80 -9.70 8.64 -0.17
CA ARG A 80 -9.26 7.83 0.98
C ARG A 80 -7.75 7.69 1.08
N ILE A 81 -7.23 7.62 2.30
CA ILE A 81 -5.78 7.53 2.54
C ILE A 81 -5.45 6.29 3.38
N VAL A 82 -4.46 5.52 2.95
CA VAL A 82 -3.77 4.51 3.75
C VAL A 82 -2.41 5.07 4.14
N VAL A 83 -2.09 5.05 5.44
CA VAL A 83 -0.79 5.46 5.98
C VAL A 83 -0.01 4.20 6.38
N ALA A 84 1.13 4.00 5.73
CA ALA A 84 2.03 2.87 5.89
C ALA A 84 3.49 3.33 5.99
N LEU A 85 3.70 4.43 6.70
CA LEU A 85 5.04 4.97 6.93
C LEU A 85 5.81 4.13 7.94
N ASP A 86 7.05 3.81 7.62
CA ASP A 86 8.03 3.17 8.48
C ASP A 86 9.30 4.03 8.58
N ASP A 87 10.27 3.61 9.38
CA ASP A 87 11.49 4.40 9.60
C ASP A 87 12.28 4.61 8.30
N HIS A 88 12.24 3.64 7.37
CA HIS A 88 12.96 3.71 6.09
C HIS A 88 12.37 4.78 5.17
N ASN A 89 11.07 4.67 4.84
CA ASN A 89 10.45 5.63 3.94
C ASN A 89 10.32 7.02 4.59
N SER A 90 10.15 7.11 5.91
CA SER A 90 10.10 8.39 6.61
C SER A 90 11.44 9.11 6.57
N GLY A 91 12.54 8.40 6.86
CA GLY A 91 13.89 8.94 6.82
C GLY A 91 14.34 9.35 5.41
N ARG A 92 13.85 8.66 4.37
CA ARG A 92 14.09 9.05 2.97
C ARG A 92 13.26 10.26 2.54
N TYR A 93 12.01 10.38 2.98
CA TYR A 93 11.18 11.55 2.68
C TYR A 93 11.74 12.83 3.31
N ARG A 94 12.18 12.73 4.56
CA ARG A 94 12.82 13.82 5.29
C ARG A 94 13.92 13.22 6.17
N GLU A 95 15.13 13.73 6.00
CA GLU A 95 16.32 13.23 6.70
C GLU A 95 16.08 13.07 8.20
N ASN A 96 16.26 11.84 8.71
CA ASN A 96 16.05 11.43 10.11
C ASN A 96 14.62 11.61 10.66
N ALA A 97 13.61 11.81 9.80
CA ALA A 97 12.23 11.90 10.27
C ALA A 97 11.71 10.54 10.71
N THR A 98 11.05 10.53 11.86
CA THR A 98 10.22 9.42 12.32
C THR A 98 8.95 9.29 11.47
N PRO A 99 8.27 8.13 11.48
CA PRO A 99 6.96 7.96 10.85
C PRO A 99 5.92 8.97 11.29
N GLN A 100 5.99 9.44 12.53
CA GLN A 100 5.06 10.45 13.05
C GLN A 100 5.36 11.84 12.48
N GLU A 101 6.62 12.25 12.44
CA GLU A 101 7.03 13.55 11.87
C GLU A 101 6.77 13.61 10.36
N ALA A 102 7.00 12.51 9.64
CA ALA A 102 6.68 12.40 8.22
C ALA A 102 5.17 12.54 7.98
N LEU A 103 4.34 11.84 8.76
CA LEU A 103 2.88 11.99 8.67
C LEU A 103 2.42 13.42 8.98
N GLU A 104 2.94 14.01 10.06
CA GLU A 104 2.59 15.39 10.44
C GLU A 104 2.95 16.42 9.37
N ALA A 105 4.04 16.18 8.63
CA ALA A 105 4.43 17.01 7.51
C ALA A 105 3.49 16.88 6.30
N LEU A 106 2.95 15.69 6.05
CA LEU A 106 2.04 15.40 4.93
C LEU A 106 0.59 15.77 5.24
N ARG A 107 0.18 15.66 6.51
CA ARG A 107 -1.21 15.84 6.96
C ARG A 107 -1.88 17.14 6.52
N PRO A 108 -1.21 18.32 6.49
CA PRO A 108 -1.82 19.57 5.99
C PRO A 108 -2.21 19.52 4.51
N ARG A 109 -1.82 18.48 3.77
CA ARG A 109 -2.13 18.30 2.35
C ARG A 109 -3.32 17.37 2.13
N PHE A 110 -3.78 16.68 3.17
CA PHE A 110 -4.86 15.71 3.05
C PHE A 110 -6.18 16.44 2.76
N PRO A 111 -7.03 15.90 1.88
CA PRO A 111 -8.36 16.45 1.67
C PRO A 111 -9.20 16.43 2.96
N ASP A 112 -9.97 17.48 3.19
CA ASP A 112 -10.79 17.62 4.39
C ASP A 112 -11.80 16.47 4.51
N GLY A 113 -11.79 15.79 5.66
CA GLY A 113 -12.72 14.69 5.95
C GLY A 113 -12.42 13.38 5.23
N ALA A 114 -11.33 13.28 4.46
CA ALA A 114 -10.91 12.03 3.84
C ALA A 114 -10.67 10.95 4.93
N PRO A 115 -11.33 9.77 4.84
CA PRO A 115 -11.07 8.67 5.75
C PRO A 115 -9.61 8.21 5.67
N ILE A 116 -9.01 7.95 6.84
CA ILE A 116 -7.61 7.51 6.96
C ILE A 116 -7.57 6.14 7.63
N LEU A 117 -6.93 5.18 6.98
CA LEU A 117 -6.48 3.93 7.58
C LEU A 117 -5.00 4.04 7.95
N ASP A 118 -4.69 4.09 9.23
CA ASP A 118 -3.31 4.15 9.72
C ASP A 118 -2.84 2.75 10.14
N LEU A 119 -2.06 2.10 9.28
CA LEU A 119 -1.56 0.74 9.49
C LEU A 119 -0.42 0.66 10.51
N ARG A 120 0.18 1.81 10.89
CA ARG A 120 1.35 1.84 11.77
C ARG A 120 1.08 1.25 13.15
N ASN A 121 -0.18 1.36 13.58
CA ASN A 121 -0.66 0.90 14.88
C ASN A 121 -1.53 -0.36 14.78
N ASP A 122 -1.64 -0.97 13.59
CA ASP A 122 -2.48 -2.14 13.40
C ASP A 122 -1.83 -3.39 14.01
N PRO A 123 -2.43 -4.03 15.03
CA PRO A 123 -1.83 -5.18 15.71
C PRO A 123 -1.87 -6.46 14.86
N THR A 124 -2.65 -6.49 13.78
CA THR A 124 -2.73 -7.64 12.88
C THR A 124 -1.54 -7.70 11.91
N ILE A 125 -0.80 -6.60 11.76
CA ILE A 125 0.40 -6.54 10.91
C ILE A 125 1.63 -6.73 11.78
N SER A 126 2.25 -7.91 11.65
CA SER A 126 3.49 -8.25 12.33
C SER A 126 4.64 -7.35 11.87
N ILE A 127 5.55 -7.05 12.79
CA ILE A 127 6.82 -6.43 12.46
C ILE A 127 7.72 -7.53 11.90
N PRO A 128 8.20 -7.42 10.64
CA PRO A 128 9.10 -8.43 10.10
C PRO A 128 10.41 -8.45 10.89
N THR A 129 10.96 -9.64 11.07
CA THR A 129 12.34 -9.81 11.54
C THR A 129 13.34 -9.30 10.50
N GLU A 130 14.58 -9.02 10.89
CA GLU A 130 15.62 -8.61 9.94
C GLU A 130 15.91 -9.64 8.85
N GLU A 131 15.68 -10.93 9.13
CA GLU A 131 15.82 -12.01 8.15
C GLU A 131 14.69 -11.95 7.12
N GLU A 132 13.45 -11.81 7.59
CA GLU A 132 12.28 -11.67 6.73
C GLU A 132 12.36 -10.40 5.88
N GLU A 133 12.77 -9.27 6.47
CA GLU A 133 12.93 -8.00 5.74
C GLU A 133 13.95 -8.13 4.60
N ARG A 134 15.07 -8.84 4.84
CA ARG A 134 16.07 -9.12 3.81
C ARG A 134 15.57 -10.11 2.75
N ALA A 135 14.77 -11.08 3.14
CA ALA A 135 14.24 -12.10 2.24
C ALA A 135 13.07 -11.58 1.38
N LEU A 136 12.28 -10.64 1.88
CA LEU A 136 11.00 -10.24 1.29
C LEU A 136 11.12 -9.75 -0.17
N PRO A 137 12.09 -8.88 -0.55
CA PRO A 137 12.25 -8.50 -1.96
C PRO A 137 12.51 -9.72 -2.86
N HIS A 138 13.28 -10.69 -2.38
CA HIS A 138 13.54 -11.93 -3.12
C HIS A 138 12.27 -12.80 -3.24
N THR A 139 11.47 -12.89 -2.17
CA THR A 139 10.18 -13.58 -2.18
C THR A 139 9.22 -12.93 -3.19
N ILE A 140 9.09 -11.60 -3.19
CA ILE A 140 8.29 -10.86 -4.18
C ILE A 140 8.77 -11.17 -5.61
N MET A 141 10.08 -11.14 -5.84
CA MET A 141 10.65 -11.47 -7.15
C MET A 141 10.37 -12.92 -7.58
N ARG A 142 10.31 -13.87 -6.64
CA ARG A 142 9.93 -15.26 -6.93
C ARG A 142 8.46 -15.37 -7.35
N TYR A 143 7.54 -14.64 -6.70
CA TYR A 143 6.15 -14.55 -7.17
C TYR A 143 6.06 -13.97 -8.58
N LEU A 144 6.75 -12.85 -8.83
CA LEU A 144 6.74 -12.18 -10.14
C LEU A 144 7.27 -13.08 -11.27
N ARG A 145 8.23 -13.96 -10.97
CA ARG A 145 8.79 -14.94 -11.93
C ARG A 145 7.94 -16.20 -12.08
N GLY A 146 6.98 -16.43 -11.19
CA GLY A 146 6.22 -17.68 -11.11
C GLY A 146 7.00 -18.85 -10.47
N ASP A 147 8.10 -18.55 -9.78
CA ASP A 147 8.89 -19.53 -9.02
C ASP A 147 8.21 -19.91 -7.69
N GLU A 148 7.17 -19.17 -7.31
CA GLU A 148 6.33 -19.43 -6.14
C GLU A 148 4.87 -19.06 -6.46
N TYR A 149 3.92 -19.78 -5.88
CA TYR A 149 2.50 -19.61 -6.16
C TYR A 149 1.86 -18.62 -5.18
N ALA A 150 1.54 -17.41 -5.64
CA ALA A 150 1.03 -16.33 -4.79
C ALA A 150 -0.45 -16.49 -4.34
N PHE A 151 -1.09 -17.62 -4.63
CA PHE A 151 -2.50 -17.84 -4.26
C PHE A 151 -2.67 -18.09 -2.76
N GLU A 152 -1.72 -18.79 -2.13
CA GLU A 152 -1.72 -18.97 -0.67
C GLU A 152 -1.59 -17.62 0.02
N PHE A 153 -0.66 -16.78 -0.46
CA PHE A 153 -0.54 -15.39 -0.04
C PHE A 153 -1.88 -14.63 -0.20
N LEU A 154 -2.54 -14.67 -1.36
CA LEU A 154 -3.83 -13.98 -1.55
C LEU A 154 -4.92 -14.45 -0.59
N ASN A 155 -5.01 -15.75 -0.30
CA ASN A 155 -5.98 -16.30 0.64
C ASN A 155 -5.77 -15.74 2.06
N GLU A 156 -4.53 -15.61 2.50
CA GLU A 156 -4.21 -14.99 3.80
C GLU A 156 -4.64 -13.52 3.85
N GLN A 157 -4.59 -12.83 2.71
CA GLN A 157 -4.90 -11.39 2.60
C GLN A 157 -6.40 -11.09 2.47
N GLU A 158 -7.27 -12.10 2.40
CA GLU A 158 -8.73 -11.90 2.47
C GLU A 158 -9.18 -11.24 3.78
N ALA A 159 -8.45 -11.47 4.87
CA ALA A 159 -8.69 -10.87 6.17
C ALA A 159 -7.86 -9.59 6.41
N SER A 160 -7.16 -9.07 5.39
CA SER A 160 -6.30 -7.90 5.56
C SER A 160 -7.08 -6.67 6.05
N PRO A 161 -6.49 -5.85 6.94
CA PRO A 161 -7.15 -4.65 7.46
C PRO A 161 -7.51 -3.66 6.35
N VAL A 162 -6.71 -3.60 5.28
CA VAL A 162 -6.98 -2.77 4.10
C VAL A 162 -8.29 -3.17 3.43
N ARG A 163 -8.49 -4.47 3.17
CA ARG A 163 -9.72 -4.95 2.54
C ARG A 163 -10.93 -4.74 3.44
N VAL A 164 -10.81 -5.07 4.73
CA VAL A 164 -11.89 -4.91 5.71
C VAL A 164 -12.34 -3.45 5.76
N TRP A 165 -11.40 -2.52 5.89
CA TRP A 165 -11.68 -1.09 5.94
C TRP A 165 -12.34 -0.55 4.66
N LEU A 166 -11.90 -1.00 3.48
CA LEU A 166 -12.53 -0.62 2.22
C LEU A 166 -13.98 -1.10 2.11
N LEU A 167 -14.28 -2.29 2.63
CA LEU A 167 -15.65 -2.84 2.66
C LEU A 167 -16.56 -2.13 3.66
N GLU A 168 -16.02 -1.65 4.78
CA GLU A 168 -16.80 -0.93 5.79
C GLU A 168 -17.26 0.45 5.32
N GLY A 169 -16.43 1.16 4.55
CA GLY A 169 -16.80 2.47 4.02
C GLY A 169 -17.76 2.46 2.83
N LEU A 170 -18.37 1.31 2.49
CA LEU A 170 -19.46 1.20 1.51
C LEU A 170 -20.85 1.16 2.18
N ARG A 171 -20.92 1.26 3.52
CA ARG A 171 -22.17 1.26 4.30
C ARG A 171 -22.58 2.67 4.70
#